data_AF-A0A1F5ENL1-F1
#
_entry.id   AF-A0A1F5ENL1-F1
#
_cell.length_a   1.000
_cell.length_b   1.000
_cell.length_c   1.000
_cell.angle_alpha   90.00
_cell.angle_beta   90.00
_cell.angle_gamma   90.00
#
_symmetry.space_group_name_H-M   'P 1'
#
loop_
_entity.id
_entity.type
_entity.pdbx_description
1 polymer ?
#
loop_
_entity_poly.entity_id
_entity_poly.type
_entity_poly.pdbx_seq_one_letter_code
_entity_poly.pdbx_strand_id
1 'polypeptide(L)'
;MRESIRHLVNKIKLIADFVNKDDVFVVLVIIFATSASFGLGRISSIEENKTPLQIASANLVPENDEIMGNYVASKNGTKYHLPWCSGAQTISETNKIWFETKEEAESRGYTPAKNCKGL
;
A
#
# COMPACT_ATOMS: atom_id res chain seq x y z
N MET A 1 -3.26 -18.94 47.63
CA MET A 1 -2.89 -17.85 46.69
C MET A 1 -1.59 -17.13 47.10
N ARG A 2 -1.43 -16.66 48.35
CA ARG A 2 -0.19 -15.96 48.80
C ARG A 2 1.11 -16.78 48.75
N GLU A 3 1.03 -18.10 48.94
CA GLU A 3 2.19 -19.02 48.86
C GLU A 3 2.79 -19.08 47.43
N SER A 4 1.93 -19.13 46.40
CA SER A 4 2.36 -19.21 45.00
C SER A 4 3.07 -17.95 44.53
N ILE A 5 2.57 -16.77 44.94
CA ILE A 5 3.22 -15.49 44.65
C ILE A 5 4.58 -15.40 45.33
N ARG A 6 4.71 -15.84 46.59
CA ARG A 6 5.99 -15.86 47.30
C ARG A 6 7.02 -16.76 46.63
N HIS A 7 6.60 -17.92 46.11
CA HIS A 7 7.50 -18.82 45.39
C HIS A 7 8.00 -18.23 44.05
N LEU A 8 7.13 -17.55 43.30
CA LEU A 8 7.52 -16.86 42.06
C LEU A 8 8.46 -15.68 42.32
N VAL A 9 8.17 -14.86 43.34
CA VAL A 9 9.02 -13.73 43.74
C VAL A 9 10.40 -14.22 44.18
N ASN A 10 10.48 -15.31 44.96
CA ASN A 10 11.76 -15.88 45.37
C ASN A 10 12.56 -16.46 44.19
N LYS A 11 11.90 -17.09 43.21
CA LYS A 11 12.55 -17.52 41.97
C LYS A 11 13.09 -16.34 41.15
N ILE A 12 12.30 -15.28 40.99
CA ILE A 12 12.73 -14.08 40.26
C ILE A 12 13.90 -13.40 40.97
N LYS A 13 13.90 -13.36 42.31
CA LYS A 13 14.99 -12.77 43.10
C LYS A 13 16.30 -13.55 42.97
N LEU A 14 16.25 -14.89 42.99
CA LEU A 14 17.40 -15.75 42.73
C LEU A 14 17.98 -15.55 41.31
N ILE A 15 17.13 -15.29 40.33
CA ILE A 15 17.56 -14.98 38.96
C ILE A 15 18.15 -13.57 38.89
N ALA A 16 17.54 -12.58 39.56
CA ALA A 16 18.04 -11.22 39.61
C ALA A 16 19.40 -11.11 40.31
N ASP A 17 19.66 -11.92 41.34
CA ASP A 17 20.95 -11.97 42.05
C ASP A 17 22.05 -12.63 41.20
N PHE A 18 21.69 -13.45 40.21
CA PHE A 18 22.64 -14.07 39.25
C PHE A 18 23.00 -13.13 38.09
N VAL A 19 22.22 -12.07 37.87
CA VAL A 19 22.39 -11.15 36.74
C VAL A 19 23.11 -9.90 37.20
N ASN A 20 24.40 -9.77 36.85
CA ASN A 20 25.20 -8.59 37.15
C ASN A 20 24.79 -7.41 36.24
N LYS A 21 25.19 -6.19 36.61
CA LYS A 21 24.93 -4.99 35.78
C LYS A 21 25.46 -5.14 34.35
N ASP A 22 26.61 -5.79 34.20
CA ASP A 22 27.20 -6.05 32.89
C ASP A 22 26.38 -7.08 32.09
N ASP A 23 25.83 -8.10 32.75
CA ASP A 23 24.94 -9.08 32.13
C ASP A 23 23.61 -8.43 31.69
N VAL A 24 23.05 -7.52 32.50
CA VAL A 24 21.86 -6.73 32.12
C VAL A 24 22.14 -5.89 30.88
N PHE A 25 23.29 -5.21 30.83
CA PHE A 25 23.67 -4.39 29.69
C PHE A 25 23.82 -5.23 28.42
N VAL A 26 24.49 -6.38 28.51
CA VAL A 26 24.65 -7.31 27.38
C VAL A 26 23.29 -7.82 26.88
N VAL A 27 22.39 -8.23 27.79
CA VAL A 27 21.04 -8.68 27.41
C VAL A 27 20.25 -7.56 26.72
N LEU A 28 20.33 -6.33 27.23
CA LEU A 28 19.67 -5.18 26.62
C LEU A 28 20.21 -4.91 25.21
N VAL A 29 21.53 -4.90 25.03
CA VAL A 29 22.15 -4.71 23.71
C VAL A 29 21.71 -5.80 22.72
N ILE A 30 21.61 -7.06 23.16
CA ILE A 30 21.12 -8.17 22.33
C ILE A 30 19.66 -7.94 21.90
N ILE A 31 18.80 -7.50 22.82
CA ILE A 31 17.39 -7.19 22.51
C ILE A 31 17.29 -6.05 21.49
N PHE A 32 18.10 -5.01 21.63
CA PHE A 32 18.12 -3.89 20.68
C PHE A 32 18.70 -4.29 19.32
N ALA A 33 19.76 -5.08 19.29
CA ALA A 33 20.36 -5.56 18.04
C ALA A 33 19.39 -6.46 17.25
N THR A 34 18.65 -7.32 17.94
CA THR A 34 17.66 -8.21 17.32
C THR A 34 16.45 -7.45 16.81
N SER A 35 15.92 -6.49 17.57
CA SER A 35 14.78 -5.66 17.13
C SER A 35 15.14 -4.77 15.93
N ALA A 36 16.34 -4.17 15.92
CA ALA A 36 16.83 -3.39 14.79
C ALA A 36 17.01 -4.24 13.52
N SER A 37 17.60 -5.43 13.66
CA SER A 37 17.80 -6.35 12.53
C SER A 37 16.48 -6.82 11.93
N PHE A 38 15.47 -7.09 12.77
CA PHE A 38 14.13 -7.45 12.32
C PHE A 38 13.45 -6.29 11.59
N GLY A 39 13.60 -5.06 12.08
CA GLY A 39 13.10 -3.85 11.42
C GLY A 39 13.69 -3.67 10.02
N LEU A 40 15.01 -3.81 9.88
CA LEU A 40 15.70 -3.71 8.59
C LEU A 40 15.32 -4.84 7.62
N GLY A 41 15.17 -6.08 8.10
CA GLY A 41 14.74 -7.20 7.28
C GLY A 41 13.33 -7.03 6.70
N ARG A 42 12.41 -6.41 7.46
CA ARG A 42 11.06 -6.10 6.97
C ARG A 42 11.05 -5.00 5.91
N ILE A 43 11.95 -4.02 6.00
CA ILE A 43 12.09 -2.94 5.00
C ILE A 43 12.70 -3.48 3.69
N SER A 44 13.68 -4.39 3.79
CA SER A 44 14.30 -5.02 2.62
C SER A 44 13.32 -5.85 1.77
N SER A 45 12.23 -6.35 2.36
CA SER A 45 11.20 -7.12 1.66
C SER A 45 10.24 -6.25 0.82
N ILE A 46 10.30 -4.92 0.94
CA ILE A 46 9.39 -4.00 0.22
C ILE A 46 9.94 -3.63 -1.17
N GLU A 47 11.22 -3.91 -1.46
CA GLU A 47 11.86 -3.50 -2.71
C GLU A 47 11.74 -4.54 -3.86
N GLU A 48 11.09 -5.67 -3.63
CA GLU A 48 11.03 -6.80 -4.57
C GLU A 48 9.72 -6.92 -5.37
N ASN A 49 8.95 -5.84 -5.49
CA ASN A 49 7.83 -5.78 -6.43
C ASN A 49 8.12 -4.84 -7.62
N LYS A 50 9.38 -4.79 -8.06
CA LYS A 50 9.70 -4.37 -9.43
C LYS A 50 9.42 -5.57 -10.32
N THR A 51 8.20 -5.61 -10.83
CA THR A 51 7.81 -6.50 -11.92
C THR A 51 8.93 -6.54 -12.96
N PRO A 52 9.43 -7.73 -13.36
CA PRO A 52 10.38 -7.81 -14.46
C PRO A 52 9.66 -7.34 -15.71
N LEU A 53 10.07 -6.17 -16.21
CA LEU A 53 9.65 -5.63 -17.50
C LEU A 53 9.95 -6.68 -18.58
N GLN A 54 8.90 -7.34 -19.07
CA GLN A 54 8.98 -8.08 -20.31
C GLN A 54 9.03 -7.03 -21.43
N ILE A 55 10.21 -6.86 -22.03
CA ILE A 55 10.37 -6.10 -23.26
C ILE A 55 9.73 -6.93 -24.39
N ALA A 56 8.40 -6.88 -24.48
CA ALA A 56 7.70 -7.13 -25.72
C ALA A 56 7.67 -5.79 -26.45
N SER A 57 8.50 -5.67 -27.47
CA SER A 57 8.61 -4.51 -28.35
C SER A 57 7.22 -4.02 -28.79
N ALA A 58 6.74 -2.93 -28.21
CA ALA A 58 5.63 -2.14 -28.73
C ALA A 58 5.80 -0.68 -28.30
N ASN A 59 6.06 0.16 -29.31
CA ASN A 59 6.00 1.61 -29.35
C ASN A 59 5.52 2.37 -28.09
N LEU A 60 6.41 3.24 -27.59
CA LEU A 60 6.17 4.59 -27.07
C LEU A 60 4.74 4.91 -26.60
N VAL A 61 4.42 4.59 -25.35
CA VAL A 61 3.43 5.35 -24.56
C VAL A 61 3.96 5.46 -23.12
N PRO A 62 4.07 6.67 -22.53
CA PRO A 62 4.50 6.80 -21.15
C PRO A 62 3.41 6.25 -20.21
N GLU A 63 3.79 5.23 -19.46
CA GLU A 63 3.01 4.63 -18.37
C GLU A 63 3.03 5.60 -17.17
N ASN A 64 2.02 6.47 -17.13
CA ASN A 64 1.65 7.18 -15.90
C ASN A 64 0.60 6.30 -15.22
N ASP A 65 1.06 5.28 -14.51
CA ASP A 65 0.23 4.37 -13.71
C ASP A 65 -0.17 5.08 -12.40
N GLU A 66 -0.86 6.21 -12.55
CA GLU A 66 -1.75 6.69 -11.52
C GLU A 66 -3.00 5.82 -11.63
N ILE A 67 -3.46 5.26 -10.51
CA ILE A 67 -4.76 4.60 -10.42
C ILE A 67 -5.83 5.69 -10.64
N MET A 68 -5.99 6.07 -11.89
CA MET A 68 -6.97 7.03 -12.34
C MET A 68 -8.29 6.26 -12.45
N GLY A 69 -9.31 6.74 -11.72
CA GLY A 69 -10.55 6.02 -11.42
C GLY A 69 -11.17 5.23 -12.59
N ASN A 70 -12.01 4.25 -12.25
CA ASN A 70 -12.58 3.31 -13.21
C ASN A 70 -13.30 3.98 -14.39
N TYR A 71 -13.80 5.20 -14.22
CA TYR A 71 -14.53 5.95 -15.23
C TYR A 71 -14.02 7.39 -15.36
N VAL A 72 -13.88 7.87 -16.60
CA VAL A 72 -13.44 9.23 -16.91
C VAL A 72 -14.48 9.95 -17.76
N ALA A 73 -14.79 11.18 -17.40
CA ALA A 73 -15.66 12.07 -18.17
C ALA A 73 -14.96 13.40 -18.46
N SER A 74 -15.50 14.14 -19.41
CA SER A 74 -15.06 15.51 -19.68
C SER A 74 -15.95 16.50 -18.96
N LYS A 75 -15.37 17.55 -18.36
CA LYS A 75 -16.10 18.71 -17.81
C LYS A 75 -17.07 19.32 -18.83
N ASN A 76 -16.69 19.32 -20.11
CA ASN A 76 -17.48 19.86 -21.21
C ASN A 76 -18.35 18.79 -21.90
N GLY A 77 -18.21 17.53 -21.50
CA GLY A 77 -18.96 16.41 -22.06
C GLY A 77 -20.17 16.07 -21.22
N THR A 78 -21.01 15.19 -21.76
CA THR A 78 -22.15 14.59 -21.05
C THR A 78 -22.02 13.08 -20.93
N LYS A 79 -20.87 12.53 -21.33
CA LYS A 79 -20.62 11.09 -21.37
C LYS A 79 -19.39 10.72 -20.55
N TYR A 80 -19.47 9.57 -19.92
CA TYR A 80 -18.33 8.94 -19.24
C TYR A 80 -17.84 7.73 -20.04
N HIS A 81 -16.53 7.50 -19.96
CA HIS A 81 -15.78 6.54 -20.74
C HIS A 81 -14.87 5.72 -19.81
N LEU A 82 -14.35 4.60 -20.29
CA LEU A 82 -13.27 3.89 -19.62
C LEU A 82 -11.90 4.50 -19.99
N PRO A 83 -10.86 4.38 -19.15
CA PRO A 83 -9.57 5.05 -19.35
C PRO A 83 -8.88 4.62 -20.66
N TRP A 84 -9.12 3.38 -21.08
CA TRP A 84 -8.58 2.80 -22.31
C TRP A 84 -9.38 3.13 -23.58
N CYS A 85 -10.56 3.76 -23.44
CA CYS A 85 -11.40 4.06 -24.58
C CYS A 85 -10.88 5.28 -25.36
N SER A 86 -11.02 5.29 -26.68
CA SER A 86 -10.55 6.39 -27.55
C SER A 86 -11.11 7.75 -27.13
N GLY A 87 -12.38 7.79 -26.68
CA GLY A 87 -13.01 9.00 -26.15
C GLY A 87 -12.23 9.58 -24.96
N ALA A 88 -11.79 8.74 -24.02
CA ALA A 88 -11.05 9.16 -22.84
C ALA A 88 -9.66 9.74 -23.16
N GLN A 89 -8.95 9.14 -24.11
CA GLN A 89 -7.61 9.56 -24.51
C GLN A 89 -7.60 10.93 -25.19
N THR A 90 -8.70 11.30 -25.84
CA THR A 90 -8.85 12.61 -26.49
C THR A 90 -9.24 13.75 -25.56
N ILE A 91 -9.62 13.44 -24.30
CA ILE A 91 -9.98 14.48 -23.32
C ILE A 91 -8.69 15.12 -22.82
N SER A 92 -8.64 16.45 -22.84
CA SER A 92 -7.51 17.20 -22.26
C SER A 92 -7.45 17.01 -20.74
N GLU A 93 -6.25 16.94 -20.18
CA GLU A 93 -6.03 16.68 -18.75
C GLU A 93 -6.78 17.67 -17.85
N THR A 94 -6.83 18.94 -18.24
CA THR A 94 -7.55 20.01 -17.53
C THR A 94 -9.07 19.77 -17.42
N ASN A 95 -9.63 19.00 -18.36
CA ASN A 95 -11.05 18.73 -18.49
C ASN A 95 -11.43 17.32 -18.05
N LYS A 96 -10.48 16.46 -17.66
CA LYS A 96 -10.80 15.13 -17.15
C LYS A 96 -11.42 15.23 -15.75
N ILE A 97 -12.47 14.44 -15.55
CA ILE A 97 -13.06 14.16 -14.25
C ILE A 97 -13.06 12.64 -14.09
N TRP A 98 -12.56 12.17 -12.96
CA TRP A 98 -12.51 10.75 -12.63
C TRP A 98 -13.61 10.39 -11.64
N PHE A 99 -14.23 9.25 -11.86
CA PHE A 99 -15.24 8.66 -11.00
C PHE A 99 -14.82 7.26 -10.59
N GLU A 100 -15.09 6.92 -9.33
CA GLU A 100 -14.79 5.58 -8.80
C GLU A 100 -15.85 4.56 -9.23
N THR A 101 -17.11 5.02 -9.36
CA THR A 101 -18.28 4.19 -9.67
C THR A 101 -19.11 4.79 -10.81
N LYS A 102 -19.85 3.93 -11.52
CA LYS A 102 -20.75 4.35 -12.62
C LYS A 102 -21.95 5.14 -12.09
N GLU A 103 -22.44 4.77 -10.91
CA GLU A 103 -23.59 5.40 -10.26
C GLU A 103 -23.27 6.85 -9.89
N GLU A 104 -22.03 7.13 -9.48
CA GLU A 104 -21.57 8.49 -9.22
C GLU A 104 -21.61 9.34 -10.49
N ALA A 105 -21.07 8.81 -11.60
CA ALA A 105 -21.09 9.50 -12.90
C ALA A 105 -22.53 9.80 -13.36
N GLU A 106 -23.43 8.82 -13.23
CA GLU A 106 -24.83 8.95 -13.60
C GLU A 106 -25.59 9.92 -12.70
N SER A 107 -25.32 9.94 -11.39
CA SER A 107 -25.91 10.90 -10.45
C SER A 107 -25.53 12.34 -10.77
N ARG A 108 -24.34 12.55 -11.35
CA ARG A 108 -23.86 13.85 -11.84
C ARG A 108 -24.37 14.18 -13.26
N GLY A 109 -25.22 13.33 -13.84
CA GLY A 109 -25.85 13.54 -15.15
C GLY A 109 -25.02 13.07 -16.35
N TYR A 110 -23.97 12.28 -16.13
CA TYR A 110 -23.17 11.70 -17.21
C TYR A 110 -23.77 10.38 -17.68
N THR A 111 -23.78 10.15 -18.98
CA THR A 111 -24.32 8.93 -19.61
C THR A 111 -23.21 8.01 -20.11
N PRO A 112 -23.44 6.68 -20.16
CA PRO A 112 -22.43 5.75 -20.66
C PRO A 112 -22.16 6.00 -22.14
N ALA A 113 -20.88 5.98 -22.49
CA ALA A 113 -20.45 6.16 -23.86
C ALA A 113 -20.67 4.92 -24.71
N LYS A 114 -21.58 5.00 -25.69
CA LYS A 114 -21.91 3.91 -26.62
C LYS A 114 -20.72 3.40 -27.47
N ASN A 115 -19.67 4.21 -27.61
CA ASN A 115 -18.49 3.89 -28.40
C ASN A 115 -17.42 3.10 -27.63
N CYS A 116 -17.61 2.85 -26.34
CA CYS A 116 -16.70 2.03 -25.53
C CYS A 116 -17.31 0.65 -25.30
N LYS A 117 -16.58 -0.42 -25.65
CA LYS A 117 -17.03 -1.79 -25.40
C LYS A 117 -16.89 -2.09 -23.90
N GLY A 118 -17.98 -2.46 -23.21
CA GLY A 118 -17.94 -2.82 -21.78
C GLY A 118 -18.46 -1.76 -20.82
N LEU A 119 -19.23 -0.79 -21.32
CA LEU A 119 -20.03 0.16 -20.55
C LEU A 119 -21.52 -0.17 -20.66
#